data_AF-A0AA40CRN6-F1
#
_entry.id   AF-A0AA40CRN6-F1
#
_cell.length_a   1.000
_cell.length_b   1.000
_cell.length_c   1.000
_cell.angle_alpha   90.00
_cell.angle_beta   90.00
_cell.angle_gamma   90.00
#
_symmetry.space_group_name_H-M   'P 1'
#
loop_
_entity.id
_entity.type
_entity.pdbx_description
1 polymer ?
#
loop_
_entity_poly.entity_id
_entity_poly.type
_entity_poly.pdbx_seq_one_letter_code
_entity_poly.pdbx_strand_id
1 'polypeptide(L)' 'RACSANGCKCVSGLTQGVYCGNCVVGAGTYAIKTKRVASHAFECNSSGGCCDYGKASDCGTSRARC' A
#
# COMPACT_ATOMS: atom_id res chain seq x y z
N ARG A 1 0.48 -15.68 -2.20
CA ARG A 1 0.12 -15.41 -0.79
C ARG A 1 -1.36 -15.06 -0.77
N ALA A 2 -2.14 -15.58 0.18
CA ALA A 2 -3.48 -15.06 0.39
C ALA A 2 -3.36 -13.60 0.82
N CYS A 3 -4.02 -12.70 0.12
CA CYS A 3 -4.06 -11.29 0.44
C CYS A 3 -5.43 -10.97 1.04
N SER A 4 -5.46 -10.08 2.03
CA SER A 4 -6.70 -9.72 2.72
C SER A 4 -7.27 -8.47 2.08
N ALA A 5 -8.40 -8.62 1.37
CA ALA A 5 -9.19 -7.51 0.89
C ALA A 5 -9.96 -6.87 2.07
N ASN A 6 -9.24 -6.25 3.01
CA ASN A 6 -9.79 -5.65 4.25
C ASN A 6 -10.56 -4.32 4.00
N GLY A 7 -10.84 -4.00 2.73
CA GLY A 7 -11.42 -2.72 2.32
C GLY A 7 -10.39 -1.59 2.14
N CYS A 8 -9.09 -1.89 2.07
CA CYS A 8 -8.10 -0.89 1.74
C CYS A 8 -8.32 -0.33 0.32
N LYS A 9 -7.95 0.94 0.15
CA LYS A 9 -8.04 1.68 -1.10
C LYS A 9 -6.71 2.34 -1.37
N CYS A 10 -6.22 2.22 -2.60
CA CYS A 10 -5.07 2.99 -3.07
C CYS A 10 -5.50 4.27 -3.76
N VAL A 11 -4.54 5.19 -3.91
CA VAL A 11 -4.72 6.39 -4.73
C VAL A 11 -5.09 5.97 -6.16
N SER A 12 -6.00 6.71 -6.76
CA SER A 12 -6.46 6.46 -8.13
C SER A 12 -5.37 6.89 -9.10
N GLY A 13 -5.10 6.10 -10.14
CA GLY A 13 -4.02 6.41 -11.10
C GLY A 13 -2.62 6.03 -10.63
N LEU A 14 -2.50 5.33 -9.49
CA LEU A 14 -1.28 4.67 -9.09
C LEU A 14 -0.99 3.49 -10.02
N THR A 15 0.28 3.28 -10.38
CA THR A 15 0.67 2.08 -11.13
C THR A 15 0.31 0.83 -10.33
N GLN A 16 -0.15 -0.22 -11.00
CA GLN A 16 -0.39 -1.50 -10.33
C GLN A 16 0.92 -2.05 -9.77
N GLY A 17 0.92 -2.45 -8.51
CA GLY A 17 2.13 -2.95 -7.85
C GLY A 17 1.96 -3.07 -6.34
N VAL A 18 3.03 -3.50 -5.67
CA VAL A 18 3.07 -3.64 -4.21
C VAL A 18 3.72 -2.41 -3.59
N TYR A 19 2.97 -1.74 -2.73
CA TYR A 19 3.35 -0.53 -2.03
C TYR A 19 3.30 -0.74 -0.52
N CYS A 20 4.27 -0.19 0.20
CA CYS A 20 4.21 -0.20 1.66
C CYS A 20 3.20 0.83 2.18
N GLY A 21 2.59 0.56 3.34
CA GLY A 21 1.67 1.50 3.96
C GLY A 21 2.31 2.81 4.41
N ASN A 22 3.64 2.89 4.54
CA ASN A 22 4.35 4.15 4.75
C ASN A 22 4.77 4.84 3.44
N CYS A 23 4.39 4.29 2.29
CA CYS A 23 4.78 4.84 1.01
C CYS A 23 4.00 6.13 0.68
N VAL A 24 4.71 7.20 0.34
CA VAL A 24 4.16 8.51 -0.03
C VAL A 24 4.43 8.75 -1.51
N VAL A 25 3.37 9.01 -2.28
CA VAL A 25 3.43 9.13 -3.75
C VAL A 25 3.24 10.57 -4.26
N GLY A 26 3.22 11.54 -3.37
CA GLY A 26 3.27 12.97 -3.70
C GLY A 26 2.67 13.85 -2.61
N ALA A 27 3.27 15.02 -2.34
CA ALA A 27 2.76 16.06 -1.43
C ALA A 27 2.14 15.57 -0.10
N GLY A 28 2.68 14.51 0.51
CA GLY A 28 2.15 13.93 1.76
C GLY A 28 1.01 12.91 1.59
N THR A 29 0.65 12.56 0.36
CA THR A 29 -0.36 11.55 0.03
C THR A 29 0.25 10.16 0.05
N TYR A 30 -0.30 9.27 0.88
CA TYR A 30 0.11 7.88 0.92
C TYR A 30 -0.48 7.08 -0.24
N ALA A 31 0.27 6.11 -0.76
CA ALA A 31 -0.20 5.18 -1.79
C ALA A 31 -1.50 4.48 -1.36
N ILE A 32 -1.60 4.12 -0.08
CA ILE A 32 -2.78 3.53 0.55
C ILE A 32 -3.53 4.63 1.30
N LYS A 33 -4.78 4.89 0.92
CA LYS A 33 -5.65 5.91 1.52
C LYS A 33 -6.45 5.40 2.71
N THR A 34 -6.93 4.16 2.67
CA THR A 34 -7.81 3.59 3.71
C THR A 34 -7.22 2.32 4.30
N LYS A 35 -7.50 2.06 5.59
CA LYS A 35 -6.99 0.89 6.35
C LYS A 35 -5.46 0.70 6.25
N ARG A 36 -4.75 1.82 6.06
CA ARG A 36 -3.30 1.88 5.92
C ARG A 36 -2.62 1.47 7.23
N VAL A 37 -1.67 0.54 7.13
CA VAL A 37 -0.77 0.16 8.23
C VAL A 37 0.66 0.34 7.76
N ALA A 38 1.42 1.21 8.42
CA ALA A 38 2.74 1.64 7.94
C ALA A 38 3.72 0.49 7.66
N SER A 39 3.64 -0.58 8.44
CA SER A 39 4.52 -1.76 8.36
C SER A 39 3.98 -2.89 7.46
N HIS A 40 2.85 -2.69 6.78
CA HIS A 40 2.26 -3.68 5.89
C HIS A 40 2.57 -3.39 4.42
N ALA A 41 2.59 -4.46 3.62
CA ALA A 41 2.65 -4.38 2.16
C ALA A 41 1.24 -4.52 1.57
N PHE A 42 0.89 -3.62 0.66
CA PHE A 42 -0.40 -3.58 0.00
C PHE A 42 -0.22 -3.66 -1.51
N GLU A 43 -0.95 -4.54 -2.17
CA GLU A 43 -1.00 -4.57 -3.62
C GLU A 43 -2.09 -3.64 -4.12
N CYS A 44 -1.71 -2.57 -4.79
CA CYS A 44 -2.64 -1.64 -5.43
C CYS A 44 -2.95 -2.12 -6.84
N ASN A 45 -4.22 -2.03 -7.23
CA ASN A 45 -4.64 -2.18 -8.62
C ASN A 45 -4.97 -0.83 -9.25
N SER A 46 -5.03 -0.79 -10.59
CA SER A 46 -5.29 0.43 -11.36
C SER A 46 -6.64 1.08 -11.06
N SER A 47 -7.60 0.30 -10.55
CA SER A 47 -8.94 0.78 -10.13
C SER A 47 -8.95 1.39 -8.72
N GLY A 48 -7.80 1.46 -8.04
CA GLY A 48 -7.68 2.01 -6.68
C GLY A 48 -8.14 1.05 -5.58
N GLY A 49 -8.42 -0.21 -5.89
CA GLY A 49 -8.55 -1.27 -4.89
C GLY A 49 -7.18 -1.72 -4.39
N CYS A 50 -7.13 -2.29 -3.19
CA CYS A 50 -5.93 -2.99 -2.78
C CYS A 50 -6.16 -4.23 -1.95
N CYS A 51 -5.08 -4.98 -1.80
CA CYS A 51 -5.02 -6.17 -0.99
C CYS A 51 -3.87 -6.08 0.02
N ASP A 52 -4.15 -6.35 1.30
CA ASP A 52 -3.17 -6.34 2.38
C ASP A 52 -2.46 -7.71 2.45
N TYR A 53 -1.14 -7.73 2.24
CA TYR A 53 -0.30 -8.93 2.35
C TYR A 53 0.27 -9.15 3.76
N GLY A 54 -0.11 -8.32 4.71
CA GLY A 54 0.36 -8.29 6.08
C GLY A 54 1.68 -7.54 6.24
N LYS A 55 2.27 -7.72 7.43
CA LYS A 55 3.55 -7.14 7.78
C LYS A 55 4.65 -7.60 6.82
N ALA A 56 5.42 -6.65 6.33
CA ALA A 56 6.64 -6.90 5.55
C ALA A 56 7.84 -6.30 6.29
N SER A 57 9.01 -6.91 6.15
CA SER A 57 10.23 -6.52 6.87
C SER A 57 10.81 -5.19 6.40
N ASP A 58 10.52 -4.80 5.16
CA ASP A 58 10.94 -3.56 4.53
C ASP A 58 9.97 -2.39 4.80
N CYS A 59 8.68 -2.69 4.98
CA CYS A 59 7.67 -1.67 5.23
C CYS A 59 7.76 -1.10 6.66
N GLY A 60 7.52 0.21 6.80
CA GLY A 60 7.70 0.94 8.05
C GLY A 60 9.15 1.37 8.31
N THR A 61 10.04 1.16 7.34
CA THR A 61 11.44 1.61 7.38
C THR A 61 11.71 2.63 6.26
N SER A 62 12.90 3.21 6.25
CA SER A 62 13.37 4.08 5.15
C SER A 62 13.60 3.34 3.82
N ARG A 63 13.56 1.99 3.82
CA ARG A 63 13.72 1.13 2.63
C ARG A 63 12.38 0.59 2.10
N ALA A 64 11.28 1.20 2.52
CA ALA A 64 9.95 0.78 2.10
C ALA A 64 9.76 0.89 0.58
N ARG A 65 9.04 -0.07 0.00
CA ARG A 65 8.72 -0.08 -1.43
C ARG A 65 7.68 1.00 -1.76
N CYS A 66 8.15 1.92 -2.59
CA CYS A 66 7.46 2.96 -3.36
C CYS A 66 8.01 2.88 -4.79
#